data_AF-A0AAP9KRW4-F1
#
_entry.id   AF-A0AAP9KRW4-F1
#
_cell.length_a   1.000
_cell.length_b   1.000
_cell.length_c   1.000
_cell.angle_alpha   90.00
_cell.angle_beta   90.00
_cell.angle_gamma   90.00
#
_symmetry.space_group_name_H-M   'P 1'
#
loop_
_entity.id
_entity.type
_entity.pdbx_description
1 polymer ?
#
loop_
_entity_poly.entity_id
_entity_poly.type
_entity_poly.pdbx_seq_one_letter_code
_entity_poly.pdbx_strand_id
1 'polypeptide(L)'
;MLNNYPTPDVVLESERAIIVASRENALRYVNENQDKVLQAIDKAINAQDNILMLTKDEGYIYTNSRSQHKILITETDAPDPLMYTTNYRTVFNKDVMGNILTEKGFSVEGWGPWHELGHMHQQQAWRWSSITEVQVNIFFSCRRKGDGNLSISVDDVGAILATRDKIPEKNRRTKRL
;
A
#
# COMPACT_ATOMS: atom_id res chain seq x y z
N MET A 1 1.14 22.47 15.70
CA MET A 1 2.31 21.62 16.05
C MET A 1 3.52 21.93 15.17
N LEU A 2 3.42 21.78 13.84
CA LEU A 2 4.55 21.96 12.90
C LEU A 2 5.23 23.34 12.91
N ASN A 3 4.48 24.41 13.20
CA ASN A 3 5.00 25.79 13.26
C ASN A 3 5.65 26.14 14.61
N ASN A 4 5.42 25.35 15.65
CA ASN A 4 5.82 25.69 17.02
C ASN A 4 7.12 25.00 17.45
N TYR A 5 7.47 23.87 16.82
CA TYR A 5 8.64 23.08 17.19
C TYR A 5 9.54 22.85 15.96
N PRO A 6 10.81 23.29 16.01
CA PRO A 6 11.78 22.98 14.96
C PRO A 6 12.21 21.52 15.11
N THR A 7 11.64 20.63 14.30
CA THR A 7 12.01 19.21 14.24
C THR A 7 12.55 18.87 12.84
N PRO A 8 13.45 17.89 12.71
CA PRO A 8 13.89 17.43 11.39
C PRO A 8 12.77 16.67 10.67
N ASP A 9 11.98 15.90 11.42
CA ASP A 9 10.94 15.01 10.90
C ASP A 9 9.59 15.26 11.58
N VAL A 10 8.56 14.75 10.92
CA VAL A 10 7.17 14.77 11.38
C VAL A 10 6.64 13.35 11.36
N VAL A 11 5.93 12.99 12.42
CA VAL A 11 5.23 11.71 12.54
C VAL A 11 3.73 11.97 12.40
N LEU A 12 3.11 11.29 11.46
CA LEU A 12 1.65 11.18 11.35
C LEU A 12 1.25 9.77 11.77
N GLU A 13 0.22 9.66 12.59
CA GLU A 13 -0.21 8.38 13.14
C GLU A 13 -1.70 8.17 12.88
N SER A 14 -2.04 7.02 12.34
CA SER A 14 -3.42 6.56 12.12
C SER A 14 -3.73 5.34 12.98
N GLU A 15 -4.89 4.69 12.80
CA GLU A 15 -5.21 3.45 13.52
C GLU A 15 -4.26 2.31 13.12
N ARG A 16 -3.88 2.23 11.84
CA ARG A 16 -3.13 1.10 11.26
C ARG A 16 -1.72 1.45 10.77
N ALA A 17 -1.35 2.73 10.69
CA ALA A 17 -0.06 3.14 10.15
C ALA A 17 0.63 4.24 10.98
N ILE A 18 1.96 4.28 10.86
CA ILE A 18 2.81 5.37 11.32
C ILE A 18 3.57 5.86 10.09
N ILE A 19 3.47 7.14 9.77
CA ILE A 19 4.15 7.77 8.65
C ILE A 19 5.22 8.72 9.20
N VAL A 20 6.45 8.53 8.77
CA VAL A 20 7.58 9.40 9.09
C VAL A 20 8.00 10.12 7.82
N ALA A 21 7.87 11.45 7.82
CA ALA A 21 8.21 12.31 6.71
C ALA A 21 9.17 13.40 7.18
N SER A 22 10.05 13.86 6.29
CA SER A 22 10.89 15.02 6.55
C SER A 22 10.04 16.26 6.75
N ARG A 23 10.52 17.20 7.57
CA ARG A 23 9.84 18.48 7.78
C ARG A 23 9.68 19.25 6.47
N GLU A 24 10.60 19.10 5.52
CA GLU A 24 10.49 19.69 4.18
C GLU A 24 9.24 19.19 3.46
N ASN A 25 9.06 17.87 3.37
CA ASN A 25 7.89 17.29 2.72
C ASN A 25 6.59 17.57 3.50
N ALA A 26 6.64 17.54 4.83
CA ALA A 26 5.48 17.91 5.66
C ALA A 26 5.04 19.36 5.42
N LEU A 27 5.98 20.30 5.25
CA LEU A 27 5.68 21.69 4.89
C LEU A 27 5.17 21.82 3.45
N ARG A 28 5.73 21.05 2.51
CA ARG A 28 5.28 21.04 1.11
C ARG A 28 3.81 20.62 0.98
N TYR A 29 3.36 19.67 1.78
CA TYR A 29 1.99 19.13 1.77
C TYR A 29 1.14 19.57 2.97
N VAL A 30 1.51 20.67 3.66
CA VAL A 30 0.83 21.13 4.88
C VAL A 30 -0.64 21.50 4.67
N ASN A 31 -1.00 21.89 3.44
CA ASN A 31 -2.37 22.31 3.08
C ASN A 31 -3.27 21.13 2.66
N GLU A 32 -2.72 19.92 2.54
CA GLU A 32 -3.50 18.72 2.28
C GLU A 32 -4.32 18.32 3.50
N ASN A 33 -5.44 17.63 3.27
CA ASN A 33 -6.26 17.10 4.34
C ASN A 33 -5.65 15.79 4.87
N GLN A 34 -4.72 15.92 5.82
CA GLN A 34 -3.98 14.77 6.37
C GLN A 34 -4.90 13.73 7.04
N ASP A 35 -6.01 14.16 7.66
CA ASP A 35 -6.98 13.22 8.25
C ASP A 35 -7.60 12.30 7.18
N LYS A 36 -7.96 12.84 6.01
CA LYS A 36 -8.48 12.04 4.90
C LYS A 36 -7.44 11.08 4.34
N VAL A 37 -6.19 11.52 4.26
CA VAL A 37 -5.08 10.67 3.79
C VAL A 37 -4.87 9.49 4.75
N LEU A 38 -4.78 9.76 6.05
CA LEU A 38 -4.64 8.72 7.08
C LEU A 38 -5.83 7.75 7.09
N GLN A 39 -7.06 8.26 6.97
CA GLN A 39 -8.26 7.42 6.85
C GLN A 39 -8.24 6.55 5.57
N ALA A 40 -7.73 7.08 4.46
CA ALA A 40 -7.60 6.30 3.23
C ALA A 40 -6.58 5.18 3.39
N ILE A 41 -5.45 5.44 4.04
CA ILE A 41 -4.42 4.44 4.36
C ILE A 41 -4.99 3.34 5.26
N ASP A 42 -5.69 3.71 6.34
CA ASP A 42 -6.34 2.74 7.22
C ASP A 42 -7.35 1.87 6.46
N LYS A 43 -8.14 2.47 5.57
CA LYS A 43 -9.08 1.71 4.73
C LYS A 43 -8.36 0.75 3.78
N ALA A 44 -7.25 1.18 3.16
CA ALA A 44 -6.47 0.33 2.28
C ALA A 44 -5.88 -0.88 3.04
N ILE A 45 -5.26 -0.65 4.20
CA ILE A 45 -4.71 -1.73 5.04
C ILE A 45 -5.82 -2.68 5.48
N ASN A 46 -6.95 -2.16 5.96
CA ASN A 46 -8.09 -2.99 6.35
C ASN A 46 -8.68 -3.78 5.18
N ALA A 47 -8.66 -3.23 3.96
CA ALA A 47 -9.08 -3.95 2.76
C ALA A 47 -8.13 -5.12 2.44
N GLN A 48 -6.82 -4.93 2.58
CA GLN A 48 -5.83 -5.99 2.39
C GLN A 48 -5.92 -7.06 3.49
N ASP A 49 -6.09 -6.66 4.75
CA ASP A 49 -6.38 -7.57 5.88
C ASP A 49 -7.62 -8.44 5.59
N ASN A 50 -8.67 -7.87 5.00
CA ASN A 50 -9.90 -8.60 4.66
C ASN A 50 -9.70 -9.68 3.58
N ILE A 51 -8.80 -9.46 2.62
CA ILE A 51 -8.48 -10.46 1.59
C ILE A 51 -7.90 -11.73 2.23
N LEU A 52 -7.13 -11.54 3.31
CA LEU A 52 -6.56 -12.62 4.11
C LEU A 52 -7.53 -13.15 5.18
N MET A 53 -8.78 -12.67 5.18
CA MET A 53 -9.79 -12.99 6.19
C MET A 53 -9.32 -12.69 7.63
N LEU A 54 -8.48 -11.67 7.80
CA LEU A 54 -8.02 -11.28 9.14
C LEU A 54 -9.11 -10.47 9.85
N THR A 55 -9.49 -10.89 11.05
CA THR A 55 -10.57 -10.27 11.85
C THR A 55 -10.03 -9.47 13.03
N LYS A 56 -10.81 -8.45 13.43
CA LYS A 56 -10.58 -7.67 14.66
C LYS A 56 -11.05 -8.44 15.91
N ASP A 57 -12.02 -9.34 15.74
CA ASP A 57 -12.57 -10.14 16.84
C ASP A 57 -11.65 -11.32 17.16
N GLU A 58 -11.09 -11.28 18.37
CA GLU A 58 -10.19 -12.27 18.99
C GLU A 58 -10.90 -13.60 19.34
N GLY A 59 -12.19 -13.75 19.00
CA GLY A 59 -13.02 -14.90 19.37
C GLY A 59 -12.91 -16.12 18.46
N TYR A 60 -12.24 -16.02 17.31
CA TYR A 60 -12.23 -17.09 16.31
C TYR A 60 -10.80 -17.45 15.90
N ILE A 61 -10.14 -18.26 16.73
CA ILE A 61 -8.87 -18.95 16.43
C ILE A 61 -7.72 -17.96 16.15
N TYR A 62 -6.64 -18.02 16.95
CA TYR A 62 -5.43 -17.18 16.80
C TYR A 62 -4.79 -17.18 15.39
N THR A 63 -5.25 -18.02 14.47
CA THR A 63 -4.78 -18.13 13.09
C THR A 63 -5.27 -16.99 12.18
N ASN A 64 -6.35 -16.28 12.53
CA ASN A 64 -6.96 -15.26 11.67
C ASN A 64 -7.00 -13.86 12.32
N SER A 65 -6.26 -13.64 13.39
CA SER A 65 -6.23 -12.33 14.07
C SER A 65 -5.41 -11.32 13.26
N ARG A 66 -5.93 -10.09 13.12
CA ARG A 66 -5.15 -8.97 12.58
C ARG A 66 -3.94 -8.68 13.45
N SER A 67 -2.86 -8.23 12.81
CA SER A 67 -1.69 -7.73 13.53
C SER A 67 -2.07 -6.51 14.39
N GLN A 68 -1.67 -6.54 15.66
CA GLN A 68 -1.77 -5.40 16.58
C GLN A 68 -0.73 -4.30 16.25
N HIS A 69 0.28 -4.61 15.45
CA HIS A 69 1.30 -3.66 15.04
C HIS A 69 0.81 -2.77 13.89
N LYS A 70 1.24 -1.52 13.91
CA LYS A 70 1.05 -0.56 12.82
C LYS A 70 2.12 -0.76 11.75
N ILE A 71 1.76 -0.50 10.50
CA ILE A 71 2.72 -0.48 9.40
C ILE A 71 3.51 0.83 9.46
N LEU A 72 4.84 0.72 9.51
CA LEU A 72 5.72 1.88 9.39
C LEU A 72 5.90 2.25 7.92
N ILE A 73 5.60 3.50 7.59
CA ILE A 73 5.87 4.11 6.30
C ILE A 73 6.89 5.22 6.52
N THR A 74 8.04 5.18 5.86
CA THR A 74 9.15 6.12 6.12
C THR A 74 9.72 6.70 4.85
N GLU A 75 10.21 7.93 4.96
CA GLU A 75 10.99 8.59 3.92
C GLU A 75 12.45 8.06 3.87
N THR A 76 13.08 8.15 2.69
CA THR A 76 14.52 7.92 2.48
C THR A 76 15.11 8.97 1.54
N ASP A 77 16.37 9.32 1.78
CA ASP A 77 17.19 10.14 0.88
C ASP A 77 17.85 9.33 -0.25
N ALA A 78 17.76 7.99 -0.21
CA ALA A 78 18.33 7.13 -1.23
C ALA A 78 17.62 7.36 -2.59
N PRO A 79 18.35 7.62 -3.68
CA PRO A 79 17.75 8.03 -4.97
C PRO A 79 16.99 6.91 -5.69
N ASP A 80 17.29 5.65 -5.41
CA ASP A 80 16.68 4.46 -6.01
C ASP A 80 16.62 3.35 -4.94
N PRO A 81 15.54 2.56 -4.86
CA PRO A 81 14.29 2.70 -5.64
C PRO A 81 13.37 3.78 -5.09
N LEU A 82 12.46 4.24 -5.96
CA LEU A 82 11.47 5.26 -5.59
C LEU A 82 10.60 4.81 -4.41
N MET A 83 10.27 3.53 -4.37
CA MET A 83 9.51 2.90 -3.29
C MET A 83 10.01 1.47 -3.13
N TYR A 84 9.99 0.96 -1.90
CA TYR A 84 10.24 -0.44 -1.63
C TYR A 84 9.75 -0.84 -0.25
N THR A 85 9.44 -2.11 -0.10
CA THR A 85 9.09 -2.73 1.18
C THR A 85 10.18 -3.69 1.66
N THR A 86 10.43 -3.65 2.96
CA THR A 86 11.29 -4.62 3.65
C THR A 86 10.65 -5.01 4.98
N ASN A 87 11.33 -5.85 5.75
CA ASN A 87 10.86 -6.20 7.08
C ASN A 87 10.58 -4.91 7.89
N TYR A 88 9.41 -4.90 8.54
CA TYR A 88 8.93 -3.84 9.43
C TYR A 88 8.45 -2.55 8.78
N ARG A 89 8.79 -2.26 7.50
CA ARG A 89 8.49 -0.95 6.91
C ARG A 89 8.36 -0.94 5.40
N THR A 90 7.58 0.02 4.94
CA THR A 90 7.60 0.51 3.56
C THR A 90 8.35 1.83 3.50
N VAL A 91 9.16 2.01 2.48
CA VAL A 91 10.04 3.17 2.30
C VAL A 91 9.68 3.91 1.03
N PHE A 92 9.64 5.23 1.10
CA PHE A 92 9.38 6.13 -0.02
C PHE A 92 10.55 7.09 -0.16
N ASN A 93 11.05 7.26 -1.38
CA ASN A 93 12.01 8.31 -1.69
C ASN A 93 11.37 9.69 -1.45
N LYS A 94 12.16 10.65 -0.96
CA LYS A 94 11.71 12.02 -0.66
C LYS A 94 10.96 12.71 -1.81
N ASP A 95 11.29 12.40 -3.07
CA ASP A 95 10.69 13.03 -4.25
C ASP A 95 9.30 12.48 -4.58
N VAL A 96 8.94 11.32 -4.02
CA VAL A 96 7.63 10.65 -4.24
C VAL A 96 6.73 10.63 -3.00
N MET A 97 7.10 11.37 -1.94
CA MET A 97 6.30 11.45 -0.71
C MET A 97 4.88 12.00 -0.93
N GLY A 98 4.65 12.75 -2.01
CA GLY A 98 3.30 13.15 -2.41
C GLY A 98 2.32 11.98 -2.60
N ASN A 99 2.83 10.78 -2.89
CA ASN A 99 2.00 9.58 -3.05
C ASN A 99 1.40 9.06 -1.74
N ILE A 100 1.97 9.43 -0.59
CA ILE A 100 1.46 9.05 0.73
C ILE A 100 0.99 10.24 1.58
N LEU A 101 1.34 11.47 1.20
CA LEU A 101 0.97 12.70 1.93
C LEU A 101 -0.18 13.50 1.30
N THR A 102 -0.72 13.06 0.16
CA THR A 102 -1.83 13.74 -0.53
C THR A 102 -3.00 12.81 -0.81
N GLU A 103 -4.23 13.34 -0.82
CA GLU A 103 -5.42 12.53 -1.13
C GLU A 103 -5.36 12.00 -2.56
N LYS A 104 -4.91 12.84 -3.50
CA LYS A 104 -4.78 12.47 -4.92
C LYS A 104 -3.75 11.36 -5.09
N GLY A 105 -2.55 11.54 -4.52
CA GLY A 105 -1.45 10.59 -4.64
C GLY A 105 -1.81 9.23 -4.08
N PHE A 106 -2.45 9.18 -2.91
CA PHE A 106 -2.80 7.90 -2.30
C PHE A 106 -4.10 7.30 -2.83
N SER A 107 -5.15 8.08 -3.06
CA SER A 107 -6.50 7.55 -3.34
C SER A 107 -6.83 7.46 -4.83
N VAL A 108 -6.12 8.20 -5.70
CA VAL A 108 -6.40 8.26 -7.15
C VAL A 108 -5.25 7.65 -7.94
N GLU A 109 -4.02 8.04 -7.62
CA GLU A 109 -2.79 7.59 -8.29
C GLU A 109 -2.04 6.50 -7.47
N GLY A 110 -2.72 5.89 -6.49
CA GLY A 110 -2.15 5.10 -5.40
C GLY A 110 -1.53 3.76 -5.74
N TRP A 111 -1.28 3.43 -7.02
CA TRP A 111 -0.72 2.14 -7.41
C TRP A 111 0.57 1.81 -6.66
N GLY A 112 1.53 2.73 -6.63
CA GLY A 112 2.81 2.55 -5.93
C GLY A 112 2.62 2.24 -4.44
N PRO A 113 1.98 3.13 -3.66
CA PRO A 113 1.72 2.88 -2.25
C PRO A 113 0.97 1.58 -1.96
N TRP A 114 -0.06 1.24 -2.74
CA TRP A 114 -0.84 0.02 -2.50
C TRP A 114 -0.06 -1.25 -2.83
N HIS A 115 0.77 -1.20 -3.89
CA HIS A 115 1.67 -2.27 -4.26
C HIS A 115 2.66 -2.55 -3.12
N GLU A 116 3.30 -1.51 -2.57
CA GLU A 116 4.23 -1.69 -1.46
C GLU A 116 3.56 -2.21 -0.18
N LEU A 117 2.34 -1.76 0.13
CA LEU A 117 1.54 -2.31 1.23
C LEU A 117 1.18 -3.78 0.97
N GLY A 118 0.94 -4.16 -0.28
CA GLY A 118 0.67 -5.55 -0.65
C GLY A 118 1.86 -6.48 -0.38
N HIS A 119 3.11 -5.98 -0.52
CA HIS A 119 4.30 -6.74 -0.12
C HIS A 119 4.32 -7.05 1.38
N MET A 120 3.77 -6.16 2.23
CA MET A 120 3.64 -6.42 3.67
C MET A 120 2.60 -7.51 3.98
N HIS A 121 1.64 -7.74 3.10
CA HIS A 121 0.58 -8.76 3.25
C HIS A 121 0.90 -10.07 2.51
N GLN A 122 2.05 -10.13 1.84
CA GLN A 122 2.40 -11.25 0.99
C GLN A 122 2.74 -12.51 1.80
N GLN A 123 1.94 -13.56 1.60
CA GLN A 123 2.12 -14.83 2.31
C GLN A 123 3.11 -15.75 1.59
N GLN A 124 4.19 -16.11 2.29
CA GLN A 124 5.25 -16.98 1.76
C GLN A 124 4.76 -18.38 1.39
N ALA A 125 3.72 -18.89 2.06
CA ALA A 125 3.22 -20.26 1.87
C ALA A 125 2.77 -20.58 0.43
N TRP A 126 2.41 -19.55 -0.35
CA TRP A 126 1.99 -19.68 -1.75
C TRP A 126 2.67 -18.63 -2.64
N ARG A 127 3.88 -18.21 -2.24
CA ARG A 127 4.78 -17.37 -3.02
C ARG A 127 5.99 -18.18 -3.48
N TRP A 128 6.25 -18.17 -4.78
CA TRP A 128 7.54 -18.59 -5.33
C TRP A 128 8.13 -17.47 -6.17
N SER A 129 9.42 -17.58 -6.53
CA SER A 129 10.22 -16.48 -7.08
C SER A 129 9.57 -15.77 -8.27
N SER A 130 8.95 -16.52 -9.18
CA SER A 130 8.37 -15.97 -10.41
C SER A 130 7.05 -15.19 -10.21
N ILE A 131 6.46 -15.20 -9.01
CA ILE A 131 5.18 -14.52 -8.73
C ILE A 131 5.27 -13.49 -7.61
N THR A 132 6.48 -13.10 -7.18
CA THR A 132 6.65 -12.10 -6.12
C THR A 132 5.94 -10.78 -6.46
N GLU A 133 6.17 -10.26 -7.66
CA GLU A 133 5.55 -9.03 -8.18
C GLU A 133 4.13 -9.23 -8.74
N VAL A 134 3.65 -10.47 -8.77
CA VAL A 134 2.31 -10.81 -9.29
C VAL A 134 1.33 -11.00 -8.14
N GLN A 135 1.74 -11.74 -7.10
CA GLN A 135 0.89 -12.02 -5.94
C GLN A 135 0.57 -10.75 -5.16
N VAL A 136 1.49 -9.79 -5.09
CA VAL A 136 1.26 -8.46 -4.49
C VAL A 136 0.03 -7.77 -5.09
N ASN A 137 -0.24 -7.97 -6.39
CA ASN A 137 -1.37 -7.35 -7.08
C ASN A 137 -2.73 -7.99 -6.74
N ILE A 138 -2.77 -9.07 -5.97
CA ILE A 138 -4.03 -9.59 -5.41
C ILE A 138 -4.57 -8.60 -4.36
N PHE A 139 -3.68 -7.93 -3.65
CA PHE A 139 -3.99 -6.93 -2.62
C PHE A 139 -4.30 -5.54 -3.21
N PHE A 140 -4.26 -5.40 -4.54
CA PHE A 140 -4.38 -4.14 -5.26
C PHE A 140 -5.81 -3.63 -5.43
N SER A 141 -6.83 -4.51 -5.51
CA SER A 141 -8.19 -4.17 -6.00
C SER A 141 -9.04 -3.25 -5.08
N CYS A 142 -8.42 -2.36 -4.32
CA CYS A 142 -9.09 -1.29 -3.60
C CYS A 142 -9.26 -0.06 -4.52
N ARG A 143 -10.17 -0.14 -5.50
CA ARG A 143 -10.50 1.02 -6.36
C ARG A 143 -11.62 1.84 -5.71
N ARG A 144 -11.47 3.17 -5.66
CA ARG A 144 -12.63 4.08 -5.48
C ARG A 144 -13.56 3.91 -6.69
N LYS A 145 -14.75 3.34 -6.48
CA LYS A 145 -15.84 3.54 -7.44
C LYS A 145 -16.30 5.00 -7.34
N GLY A 146 -16.91 5.50 -8.41
CA GLY A 146 -17.37 6.90 -8.53
C GLY A 146 -18.43 7.32 -7.49
N ASP A 147 -18.84 6.41 -6.60
CA ASP A 147 -19.79 6.59 -5.50
C ASP A 147 -19.14 6.92 -4.15
N GLY A 148 -17.79 6.98 -4.08
CA GLY A 148 -17.07 7.31 -2.85
C GLY A 148 -16.78 6.11 -1.94
N ASN A 149 -17.15 4.89 -2.34
CA ASN A 149 -16.79 3.67 -1.62
C ASN A 149 -15.53 3.02 -2.22
N LEU A 150 -14.64 2.57 -1.34
CA LEU A 150 -13.54 1.66 -1.69
C LEU A 150 -14.15 0.25 -1.76
N SER A 151 -14.27 -0.31 -2.96
CA SER A 151 -14.83 -1.65 -3.17
C SER A 151 -13.77 -2.60 -3.72
N ILE A 152 -13.60 -3.77 -3.09
CA ILE A 152 -12.95 -4.93 -3.69
C ILE A 152 -14.00 -5.58 -4.61
N SER A 153 -13.80 -5.56 -5.92
CA SER A 153 -14.61 -6.37 -6.83
C SER A 153 -13.90 -7.70 -7.07
N VAL A 154 -14.55 -8.81 -6.73
CA VAL A 154 -14.08 -10.16 -7.09
C VAL A 154 -14.01 -10.32 -8.62
N ASP A 155 -14.77 -9.51 -9.37
CA ASP A 155 -14.75 -9.46 -10.84
C ASP A 155 -13.44 -8.89 -11.41
N ASP A 156 -12.67 -8.12 -10.63
CA ASP A 156 -11.41 -7.51 -11.10
C ASP A 156 -10.26 -8.53 -11.19
N VAL A 157 -10.36 -9.66 -10.48
CA VAL A 157 -9.39 -10.77 -10.59
C VAL A 157 -9.46 -11.39 -11.99
N GLY A 158 -10.64 -11.39 -12.63
CA GLY A 158 -10.82 -11.84 -14.02
C GLY A 158 -10.16 -10.91 -15.04
N ALA A 159 -10.10 -9.60 -14.77
CA ALA A 159 -9.45 -8.62 -15.64
C ALA A 159 -7.92 -8.75 -15.62
N ILE A 160 -7.33 -9.13 -14.47
CA ILE A 160 -5.90 -9.41 -14.35
C ILE A 160 -5.51 -10.64 -15.19
N LEU A 161 -6.32 -11.70 -15.18
CA LEU A 161 -6.13 -12.86 -16.05
C LEU A 161 -6.31 -12.53 -17.55
N ALA A 162 -7.21 -11.60 -17.89
CA ALA A 162 -7.48 -11.18 -19.27
C ALA A 162 -6.33 -10.35 -19.92
N THR A 163 -5.40 -9.80 -19.15
CA THR A 163 -4.21 -9.12 -19.70
C THR A 163 -3.17 -10.08 -20.29
N ARG A 164 -3.26 -11.39 -19.97
CA ARG A 164 -2.42 -12.44 -20.58
C ARG A 164 -2.72 -12.65 -22.07
N ASP A 165 -3.92 -12.30 -22.52
CA ASP A 165 -4.36 -12.46 -23.91
C ASP A 165 -4.13 -11.22 -24.79
N LYS A 166 -3.56 -10.15 -24.23
CA LYS A 166 -3.14 -8.95 -24.99
C LYS A 166 -1.63 -8.84 -25.22
N ILE A 167 -0.85 -9.84 -24.78
CA ILE A 167 0.58 -9.92 -25.11
C ILE A 167 0.72 -10.49 -26.52
N PRO A 168 1.32 -9.76 -27.48
CA PRO A 168 1.55 -10.27 -28.83
C PRO A 168 2.28 -11.62 -28.79
N GLU A 169 1.81 -12.58 -29.59
CA GLU A 169 2.23 -13.99 -29.58
C GLU A 169 3.76 -14.17 -29.64
N LYS A 170 4.49 -13.23 -30.25
CA LYS A 170 5.96 -13.20 -30.33
C LYS A 170 6.70 -13.18 -28.99
N ASN A 171 6.03 -12.83 -27.88
CA ASN A 171 6.64 -12.74 -26.55
C ASN A 171 6.24 -13.90 -25.61
N ARG A 172 5.44 -14.87 -26.08
CA ARG A 172 5.14 -16.10 -25.32
C ARG A 172 6.34 -17.05 -25.41
N ARG A 173 7.29 -16.96 -24.46
CA ARG A 173 8.32 -18.01 -24.31
C ARG A 173 7.65 -19.29 -23.83
N THR A 174 7.43 -20.22 -24.75
CA THR A 174 7.09 -21.61 -24.44
C THR A 174 8.29 -22.28 -23.77
N LYS A 175 8.20 -22.51 -22.46
CA LYS A 175 8.91 -23.63 -21.85
C LYS A 175 7.85 -24.64 -21.41
N ARG A 176 7.67 -25.67 -22.25
CA ARG A 176 7.05 -26.93 -21.85
C ARG A 176 7.97 -27.61 -20.84
N LEU A 177 7.44 -27.95 -19.69
CA LEU A 177 7.62 -29.25 -19.05
C LEU A 177 6.20 -29.75 -18.73
#